data_AF-A0A318IVD3-F1
#
_entry.id   AF-A0A318IVD3-F1
#
_cell.length_a   1.000
_cell.length_b   1.000
_cell.length_c   1.000
_cell.angle_alpha   90.00
_cell.angle_beta   90.00
_cell.angle_gamma   90.00
#
_symmetry.space_group_name_H-M   'P 1'
#
loop_
_entity.id
_entity.type
_entity.pdbx_description
1 polymer ?
#
loop_
_entity_poly.entity_id
_entity_poly.type
_entity_poly.pdbx_seq_one_letter_code
_entity_poly.pdbx_strand_id
1 'polypeptide(L)'
;MKFPYLLLPLICTPMLTMAQNQIDQTICADDAFLLNADTLKKSKVLLPVFKHFCYRDQSGNYALYLTEKQDKAYASEKLSSAIEAHLFKIENDKSLSTPISIRDQASKAEAGLEFWSKLTEITDIDKDGSMDPILVYRFYNASDAGKINRDAFSGRIKIILFYKGEKVVIRAITGDLDGERSTTATENFFSLPVAVQTHLVKKMEGMYRDNLYGFDNSYKFAPKKSKGN
;
A
#
# COMPACT_ATOMS: atom_id res chain seq x y z
N MET A 1 15.81 -4.30 74.11
CA MET A 1 16.05 -4.96 72.81
C MET A 1 15.48 -4.06 71.72
N LYS A 2 16.35 -3.52 70.83
CA LYS A 2 15.99 -2.55 69.79
C LYS A 2 15.67 -3.29 68.49
N PHE A 3 14.49 -3.05 67.92
CA PHE A 3 14.15 -3.41 66.54
C PHE A 3 14.57 -2.26 65.61
N PRO A 4 15.28 -2.52 64.49
CA PRO A 4 15.53 -1.49 63.49
C PRO A 4 14.38 -1.44 62.49
N TYR A 5 13.83 -0.25 62.28
CA TYR A 5 12.93 0.05 61.17
C TYR A 5 13.73 0.08 59.86
N LEU A 6 13.33 -0.78 58.92
CA LEU A 6 13.83 -0.80 57.55
C LEU A 6 13.07 0.26 56.74
N LEU A 7 13.75 1.34 56.33
CA LEU A 7 13.22 2.29 55.34
C LEU A 7 13.28 1.64 53.95
N LEU A 8 12.13 1.49 53.28
CA LEU A 8 12.06 1.19 51.86
C LEU A 8 12.11 2.51 51.06
N PRO A 9 12.98 2.66 50.05
CA PRO A 9 12.90 3.78 49.13
C PRO A 9 11.79 3.53 48.10
N LEU A 10 10.85 4.47 48.01
CA LEU A 10 9.82 4.54 46.97
C LEU A 10 10.48 4.96 45.65
N ILE A 11 10.84 3.99 44.81
CA ILE A 11 11.38 4.24 43.47
C ILE A 11 10.22 4.67 42.56
N CYS A 12 10.13 5.96 42.29
CA CYS A 12 9.23 6.52 41.30
C CYS A 12 9.84 6.29 39.91
N THR A 13 9.44 5.22 39.22
CA THR A 13 9.79 5.02 37.81
C THR A 13 8.95 5.97 36.95
N PRO A 14 9.56 6.82 36.10
CA PRO A 14 8.78 7.58 35.13
C PRO A 14 8.14 6.59 34.15
N MET A 15 6.81 6.60 34.07
CA MET A 15 6.09 5.93 32.99
C MET A 15 6.62 6.49 31.68
N LEU A 16 7.29 5.63 30.92
CA LEU A 16 7.45 5.80 29.48
C LEU A 16 6.05 5.88 28.88
N THR A 17 5.57 7.10 28.66
CA THR A 17 4.43 7.38 27.78
C THR A 17 4.81 6.89 26.39
N MET A 18 4.33 5.70 26.03
CA MET A 18 4.32 5.23 24.66
C MET A 18 3.53 6.25 23.84
N ALA A 19 4.23 6.96 22.96
CA ALA A 19 3.65 7.87 21.99
C ALA A 19 2.62 7.10 21.14
N GLN A 20 1.34 7.31 21.42
CA GLN A 20 0.27 7.02 20.48
C GLN A 20 0.41 8.03 19.35
N ASN A 21 1.10 7.66 18.27
CA ASN A 21 1.22 8.52 17.10
C ASN A 21 0.63 7.84 15.85
N GLN A 22 -0.32 8.57 15.27
CA GLN A 22 -0.77 8.55 13.86
C GLN A 22 -1.69 7.41 13.39
N ILE A 23 -2.91 7.37 13.92
CA ILE A 23 -4.06 6.76 13.20
C ILE A 23 -5.09 7.83 12.78
N ASP A 24 -4.91 9.09 13.15
CA ASP A 24 -5.97 10.12 13.04
C ASP A 24 -5.88 11.05 11.81
N GLN A 25 -5.06 10.73 10.79
CA GLN A 25 -4.83 11.62 9.65
C GLN A 25 -5.49 11.21 8.32
N THR A 26 -6.28 10.14 8.28
CA THR A 26 -6.88 9.63 7.03
C THR A 26 -8.39 9.81 6.90
N ILE A 27 -9.04 10.50 7.83
CA ILE A 27 -10.49 10.77 7.74
C ILE A 27 -10.71 11.95 6.78
N CYS A 28 -11.46 11.69 5.72
CA CYS A 28 -11.86 12.69 4.75
C CYS A 28 -12.92 13.63 5.34
N ALA A 29 -12.66 14.93 5.31
CA ALA A 29 -13.56 15.93 5.89
C ALA A 29 -14.86 16.16 5.10
N ASP A 30 -14.92 15.74 3.82
CA ASP A 30 -16.05 15.98 2.92
C ASP A 30 -16.38 14.75 2.07
N ASP A 31 -16.67 13.62 2.74
CA ASP A 31 -17.07 12.37 2.08
C ASP A 31 -18.32 12.53 1.22
N ALA A 32 -19.25 13.40 1.63
CA ALA A 32 -20.47 13.67 0.87
C ALA A 32 -20.16 14.21 -0.53
N PHE A 33 -19.17 15.08 -0.66
CA PHE A 33 -18.67 15.56 -1.94
C PHE A 33 -17.81 14.49 -2.65
N LEU A 34 -16.85 13.90 -1.95
CA LEU A 34 -15.83 13.02 -2.54
C LEU A 34 -16.38 11.68 -3.04
N LEU A 35 -17.47 11.19 -2.46
CA LEU A 35 -18.12 9.94 -2.86
C LEU A 35 -19.41 10.17 -3.66
N ASN A 36 -19.73 11.42 -3.98
CA ASN A 36 -20.87 11.74 -4.83
C ASN A 36 -20.69 11.15 -6.23
N ALA A 37 -21.75 10.52 -6.76
CA ALA A 37 -21.70 9.85 -8.06
C ALA A 37 -21.35 10.81 -9.22
N ASP A 38 -21.84 12.06 -9.19
CA ASP A 38 -21.52 13.06 -10.22
C ASP A 38 -20.07 13.52 -10.11
N THR A 39 -19.54 13.70 -8.89
CA THR A 39 -18.12 14.01 -8.67
C THR A 39 -17.24 12.91 -9.25
N LEU A 40 -17.48 11.65 -8.86
CA LEU A 40 -16.70 10.50 -9.33
C LEU A 40 -16.78 10.36 -10.86
N LYS A 41 -17.97 10.52 -11.44
CA LYS A 41 -18.18 10.47 -12.89
C LYS A 41 -17.45 11.59 -13.63
N LYS A 42 -17.53 12.84 -13.16
CA LYS A 42 -16.82 13.99 -13.74
C LYS A 42 -15.30 13.80 -13.68
N SER A 43 -14.81 13.22 -12.59
CA SER A 43 -13.40 12.91 -12.38
C SER A 43 -12.93 11.61 -13.05
N LYS A 44 -13.80 10.95 -13.85
CA LYS A 44 -13.51 9.72 -14.58
C LYS A 44 -13.10 8.54 -13.70
N VAL A 45 -13.59 8.52 -12.45
CA VAL A 45 -13.49 7.35 -11.57
C VAL A 45 -14.66 6.43 -11.91
N LEU A 46 -14.39 5.41 -12.74
CA LEU A 46 -15.44 4.60 -13.37
C LEU A 46 -15.76 3.30 -12.63
N LEU A 47 -14.78 2.75 -11.91
CA LEU A 47 -14.97 1.55 -11.10
C LEU A 47 -15.52 1.91 -9.72
N PRO A 48 -16.27 1.00 -9.07
CA PRO A 48 -16.74 1.22 -7.70
C PRO A 48 -15.59 1.55 -6.75
N VAL A 49 -15.75 2.61 -5.96
CA VAL A 49 -14.79 2.96 -4.90
C VAL A 49 -14.91 1.93 -3.79
N PHE A 50 -13.88 1.10 -3.65
CA PHE A 50 -13.76 0.12 -2.57
C PHE A 50 -13.27 0.79 -1.28
N LYS A 51 -12.32 1.72 -1.42
CA LYS A 51 -11.79 2.51 -0.30
C LYS A 51 -11.20 3.82 -0.80
N HIS A 52 -11.21 4.84 0.05
CA HIS A 52 -10.52 6.09 -0.23
C HIS A 52 -9.78 6.58 1.02
N PHE A 53 -8.81 7.45 0.80
CA PHE A 53 -8.02 8.11 1.82
C PHE A 53 -7.90 9.59 1.49
N CYS A 54 -7.90 10.43 2.51
CA CYS A 54 -7.54 11.83 2.37
C CYS A 54 -6.31 12.13 3.20
N TYR A 55 -5.49 13.05 2.71
CA TYR A 55 -4.35 13.56 3.45
C TYR A 55 -4.07 15.00 3.05
N ARG A 56 -3.29 15.68 3.90
CA ARG A 56 -2.78 17.01 3.63
C ARG A 56 -1.27 17.00 3.79
N ASP A 57 -0.60 17.67 2.88
CA ASP A 57 0.83 17.92 2.94
C ASP A 57 1.13 19.40 2.64
N GLN A 58 2.40 19.76 2.52
CA GLN A 58 2.80 21.14 2.22
C GLN A 58 2.27 21.67 0.88
N SER A 59 1.98 20.77 -0.06
CA SER A 59 1.58 21.09 -1.43
C SER A 59 0.06 21.15 -1.61
N GLY A 60 -0.72 20.61 -0.67
CA GLY A 60 -2.18 20.79 -0.63
C GLY A 60 -2.94 19.68 0.07
N ASN A 61 -4.23 19.57 -0.27
CA ASN A 61 -5.10 18.49 0.18
C ASN A 61 -5.28 17.48 -0.94
N TYR A 62 -5.35 16.20 -0.61
CA TYR A 62 -5.36 15.11 -1.57
C TYR A 62 -6.45 14.09 -1.24
N ALA A 63 -6.98 13.46 -2.29
CA ALA A 63 -7.85 12.30 -2.22
C ALA A 63 -7.26 11.16 -3.05
N LEU A 64 -7.09 10.01 -2.42
CA LEU A 64 -6.64 8.77 -3.05
C LEU A 64 -7.81 7.79 -3.08
N TYR A 65 -8.31 7.47 -4.27
CA TYR A 65 -9.34 6.45 -4.45
C TYR A 65 -8.70 5.12 -4.85
N LEU A 66 -9.13 4.04 -4.19
CA LEU A 66 -8.90 2.66 -4.57
C LEU A 66 -10.21 2.08 -5.08
N THR A 67 -10.23 1.66 -6.33
CA THR A 67 -11.44 1.18 -6.99
C THR A 67 -11.28 -0.25 -7.47
N GLU A 68 -12.33 -1.04 -7.33
CA GLU A 68 -12.31 -2.47 -7.56
C GLU A 68 -13.55 -2.92 -8.31
N LYS A 69 -13.33 -3.64 -9.43
CA LYS A 69 -14.41 -4.28 -10.18
C LYS A 69 -14.61 -5.71 -9.68
N GLN A 70 -15.19 -5.87 -8.50
CA GLN A 70 -15.46 -7.16 -7.88
C GLN A 70 -16.50 -7.95 -8.68
N ASP A 71 -16.09 -8.66 -9.74
CA ASP A 71 -16.95 -9.33 -10.71
C ASP A 71 -16.49 -10.76 -11.07
N LYS A 72 -15.32 -11.21 -10.59
CA LYS A 72 -14.82 -12.58 -10.82
C LYS A 72 -15.21 -13.49 -9.66
N ALA A 73 -16.21 -14.34 -9.88
CA ALA A 73 -16.60 -15.37 -8.91
C ALA A 73 -15.60 -16.53 -8.93
N TYR A 74 -15.02 -16.87 -7.78
CA TYR A 74 -14.20 -18.06 -7.57
C TYR A 74 -14.65 -18.75 -6.29
N ALA A 75 -15.32 -19.90 -6.45
CA ALA A 75 -16.03 -20.59 -5.37
C ALA A 75 -17.00 -19.65 -4.63
N SER A 76 -16.82 -19.46 -3.32
CA SER A 76 -17.65 -18.61 -2.46
C SER A 76 -17.19 -17.15 -2.39
N GLU A 77 -16.12 -16.80 -3.08
CA GLU A 77 -15.49 -15.48 -3.01
C GLU A 77 -15.60 -14.73 -4.35
N LYS A 78 -15.56 -13.40 -4.28
CA LYS A 78 -15.63 -12.52 -5.45
C LYS A 78 -14.40 -11.63 -5.49
N LEU A 79 -13.49 -11.94 -6.41
CA LEU A 79 -12.30 -11.12 -6.67
C LEU A 79 -12.59 -10.09 -7.76
N SER A 80 -11.70 -9.11 -7.90
CA SER A 80 -11.81 -8.14 -8.98
C SER A 80 -11.21 -8.64 -10.29
N SER A 81 -11.84 -8.32 -11.43
CA SER A 81 -11.19 -8.45 -12.75
C SER A 81 -10.29 -7.27 -13.08
N ALA A 82 -10.57 -6.11 -12.49
CA ALA A 82 -9.85 -4.88 -12.73
C ALA A 82 -9.82 -4.04 -11.46
N ILE A 83 -8.72 -3.29 -11.29
CA ILE A 83 -8.59 -2.26 -10.25
C ILE A 83 -8.06 -0.99 -10.88
N GLU A 84 -8.41 0.15 -10.28
CA GLU A 84 -7.79 1.43 -10.56
C GLU A 84 -7.45 2.11 -9.22
N ALA A 85 -6.39 2.90 -9.20
CA ALA A 85 -6.20 3.88 -8.15
C ALA A 85 -5.99 5.26 -8.77
N HIS A 86 -6.56 6.27 -8.14
CA HIS A 86 -6.50 7.65 -8.59
C HIS A 86 -6.07 8.54 -7.44
N LEU A 87 -4.93 9.21 -7.59
CA LEU A 87 -4.49 10.24 -6.68
C LEU A 87 -4.83 11.61 -7.25
N PHE A 88 -5.73 12.31 -6.57
CA PHE A 88 -6.19 13.65 -6.90
C PHE A 88 -5.66 14.66 -5.90
N LYS A 89 -5.33 15.86 -6.39
CA LYS A 89 -5.32 17.06 -5.57
C LYS A 89 -6.74 17.61 -5.49
N ILE A 90 -7.14 18.03 -4.29
CA ILE A 90 -8.41 18.71 -4.03
C ILE A 90 -8.13 20.21 -4.12
N GLU A 91 -8.75 20.85 -5.11
CA GLU A 91 -8.62 22.28 -5.36
C GLU A 91 -9.50 23.10 -4.41
N ASN A 92 -9.19 24.38 -4.25
CA ASN A 92 -9.89 25.28 -3.32
C ASN A 92 -11.40 25.43 -3.63
N ASP A 93 -11.78 25.28 -4.91
CA ASP A 93 -13.17 25.33 -5.38
C ASP A 93 -13.91 23.99 -5.19
N LYS A 94 -13.30 23.04 -4.45
CA LYS A 94 -13.77 21.67 -4.30
C LYS A 94 -13.92 20.95 -5.64
N SER A 95 -13.02 21.20 -6.60
CA SER A 95 -12.84 20.33 -7.76
C SER A 95 -11.66 19.36 -7.54
N LEU A 96 -11.61 18.29 -8.33
CA LEU A 96 -10.52 17.33 -8.31
C LEU A 96 -9.64 17.54 -9.55
N SER A 97 -8.32 17.56 -9.34
CA SER A 97 -7.32 17.77 -10.41
C SER A 97 -7.32 16.65 -11.46
N THR A 98 -6.48 16.75 -12.49
CA THR A 98 -6.11 15.56 -13.27
C THR A 98 -5.37 14.58 -12.36
N PRO A 99 -5.79 13.29 -12.27
CA PRO A 99 -5.18 12.36 -11.34
C PRO A 99 -3.92 11.72 -11.91
N ILE A 100 -2.99 11.37 -11.02
CA ILE A 100 -2.03 10.32 -11.29
C ILE A 100 -2.75 9.00 -11.03
N SER A 101 -2.80 8.13 -12.04
CA SER A 101 -3.59 6.91 -11.98
C SER A 101 -2.78 5.65 -12.27
N ILE A 102 -3.19 4.55 -11.64
CA ILE A 102 -2.80 3.20 -12.01
C ILE A 102 -4.04 2.41 -12.41
N ARG A 103 -3.85 1.47 -13.32
CA ARG A 103 -4.87 0.52 -13.77
C ARG A 103 -4.21 -0.83 -13.97
N ASP A 104 -4.87 -1.86 -13.49
CA ASP A 104 -4.45 -3.24 -13.72
C ASP A 104 -5.66 -4.16 -13.88
N GLN A 105 -5.43 -5.27 -14.58
CA GLN A 105 -6.45 -6.27 -14.86
C GLN A 105 -5.88 -7.67 -14.60
N ALA A 106 -6.75 -8.57 -14.16
CA ALA A 106 -6.41 -9.98 -14.04
C ALA A 106 -6.31 -10.59 -15.43
N SER A 107 -5.26 -11.38 -15.64
CA SER A 107 -5.15 -12.22 -16.82
C SER A 107 -6.20 -13.35 -16.80
N LYS A 108 -6.31 -14.08 -17.92
CA LYS A 108 -7.18 -15.26 -18.00
C LYS A 108 -6.74 -16.39 -17.04
N ALA A 109 -5.46 -16.47 -16.71
CA ALA A 109 -4.90 -17.49 -15.81
C ALA A 109 -5.04 -17.10 -14.33
N GLU A 110 -5.34 -15.84 -14.03
CA GLU A 110 -5.49 -15.34 -12.67
C GLU A 110 -6.94 -15.43 -12.21
N ALA A 111 -7.13 -15.82 -10.95
CA ALA A 111 -8.44 -15.80 -10.32
C ALA A 111 -8.98 -14.38 -10.21
N GLY A 112 -8.11 -13.43 -9.91
CA GLY A 112 -8.46 -12.02 -9.81
C GLY A 112 -7.35 -11.25 -9.12
N LEU A 113 -7.67 -10.03 -8.71
CA LEU A 113 -6.76 -9.17 -7.96
C LEU A 113 -7.53 -8.29 -6.97
N GLU A 114 -6.85 -7.84 -5.92
CA GLU A 114 -7.43 -6.99 -4.87
C GLU A 114 -6.34 -6.07 -4.27
N PHE A 115 -6.75 -4.88 -3.84
CA PHE A 115 -5.95 -4.01 -2.99
C PHE A 115 -5.83 -4.57 -1.58
N TRP A 116 -4.62 -4.57 -1.06
CA TRP A 116 -4.33 -4.86 0.34
C TRP A 116 -4.32 -3.55 1.11
N SER A 117 -5.50 -2.96 1.29
CA SER A 117 -5.65 -1.61 1.86
C SER A 117 -5.14 -1.45 3.30
N LYS A 118 -4.95 -2.56 4.04
CA LYS A 118 -4.29 -2.56 5.37
C LYS A 118 -2.77 -2.35 5.28
N LEU A 119 -2.18 -2.57 4.10
CA LEU A 119 -0.77 -2.31 3.82
C LEU A 119 -0.56 -0.99 3.08
N THR A 120 -1.62 -0.22 2.85
CA THR A 120 -1.49 1.14 2.34
C THR A 120 -0.85 2.02 3.40
N GLU A 121 0.16 2.79 3.01
CA GLU A 121 0.83 3.76 3.86
C GLU A 121 0.72 5.14 3.21
N ILE A 122 0.53 6.18 4.02
CA ILE A 122 0.57 7.57 3.58
C ILE A 122 1.39 8.31 4.63
N THR A 123 2.65 8.56 4.34
CA THR A 123 3.62 9.11 5.29
C THR A 123 4.69 9.89 4.54
N ASP A 124 5.30 10.87 5.19
CA ASP A 124 6.45 11.62 4.65
C ASP A 124 7.73 10.84 4.95
N ILE A 125 8.23 10.10 3.94
CA ILE A 125 9.30 9.10 4.16
C ILE A 125 10.66 9.78 4.25
N ASP A 126 10.92 10.79 3.43
CA ASP A 126 12.19 11.51 3.38
C ASP A 126 12.20 12.83 4.18
N LYS A 127 11.09 13.14 4.87
CA LYS A 127 10.90 14.30 5.76
C LYS A 127 10.96 15.63 5.02
N ASP A 128 10.46 15.65 3.80
CA ASP A 128 10.50 16.84 2.96
C ASP A 128 9.22 17.68 3.02
N GLY A 129 8.23 17.24 3.80
CA GLY A 129 6.93 17.89 3.97
C GLY A 129 5.86 17.43 2.98
N SER A 130 6.19 16.54 2.05
CA SER A 130 5.27 15.91 1.09
C SER A 130 4.92 14.51 1.58
N MET A 131 3.68 14.09 1.41
CA MET A 131 3.29 12.72 1.78
C MET A 131 3.51 11.77 0.60
N ASP A 132 3.93 10.55 0.91
CA ASP A 132 4.30 9.53 -0.06
C ASP A 132 3.34 8.31 0.02
N PRO A 133 2.20 8.32 -0.69
CA PRO A 133 1.30 7.19 -0.66
C PRO A 133 1.91 5.94 -1.28
N ILE A 134 1.92 4.84 -0.51
CA ILE A 134 2.30 3.50 -0.94
C ILE A 134 1.06 2.62 -1.00
N LEU A 135 0.80 2.02 -2.16
CA LEU A 135 -0.27 1.05 -2.38
C LEU A 135 0.31 -0.36 -2.56
N VAL A 136 -0.46 -1.35 -2.11
CA VAL A 136 -0.15 -2.76 -2.35
C VAL A 136 -1.37 -3.45 -2.92
N TYR A 137 -1.20 -4.23 -3.97
CA TYR A 137 -2.26 -5.11 -4.49
C TYR A 137 -1.68 -6.40 -5.05
N ARG A 138 -2.46 -7.47 -4.92
CA ARG A 138 -2.04 -8.83 -5.24
C ARG A 138 -2.92 -9.41 -6.34
N PHE A 139 -2.30 -10.19 -7.21
CA PHE A 139 -2.94 -11.03 -8.21
C PHE A 139 -2.89 -12.47 -7.71
N TYR A 140 -4.05 -13.11 -7.68
CA TYR A 140 -4.18 -14.47 -7.20
C TYR A 140 -4.25 -15.43 -8.37
N ASN A 141 -3.51 -16.53 -8.27
CA ASN A 141 -3.63 -17.63 -9.20
C ASN A 141 -4.89 -18.45 -8.90
N ALA A 142 -5.52 -18.99 -9.94
CA ALA A 142 -6.52 -20.03 -9.75
C ALA A 142 -5.81 -21.32 -9.29
N SER A 143 -6.42 -22.04 -8.35
CA SER A 143 -6.00 -23.42 -8.05
C SER A 143 -6.83 -24.42 -8.86
N ASP A 144 -6.28 -25.63 -9.07
CA ASP A 144 -6.96 -26.72 -9.79
C ASP A 144 -8.29 -27.14 -9.13
N ALA A 145 -8.48 -26.83 -7.85
CA ALA A 145 -9.68 -27.13 -7.09
C ALA A 145 -10.75 -26.02 -7.13
N GLY A 146 -10.61 -25.03 -8.02
CA GLY A 146 -11.56 -23.90 -8.13
C GLY A 146 -11.53 -22.94 -6.94
N LYS A 147 -10.53 -23.04 -6.06
CA LYS A 147 -10.29 -22.14 -4.92
C LYS A 147 -9.24 -21.10 -5.26
N ILE A 148 -9.26 -19.98 -4.54
CA ILE A 148 -8.23 -18.95 -4.63
C ILE A 148 -6.98 -19.45 -3.90
N ASN A 149 -5.82 -19.47 -4.56
CA ASN A 149 -4.57 -19.76 -3.87
C ASN A 149 -4.10 -18.52 -3.10
N ARG A 150 -4.19 -18.57 -1.76
CA ARG A 150 -3.78 -17.47 -0.86
C ARG A 150 -2.39 -17.69 -0.25
N ASP A 151 -1.71 -18.78 -0.57
CA ASP A 151 -0.37 -19.09 -0.07
C ASP A 151 0.60 -17.92 -0.32
N ALA A 152 1.41 -17.55 0.67
CA ALA A 152 2.31 -16.39 0.57
C ALA A 152 3.30 -16.51 -0.59
N PHE A 153 3.60 -17.73 -1.03
CA PHE A 153 4.52 -18.06 -2.10
C PHE A 153 3.82 -18.35 -3.44
N SER A 154 2.58 -17.90 -3.62
CA SER A 154 1.85 -17.99 -4.90
C SER A 154 1.44 -16.64 -5.50
N GLY A 155 1.47 -16.55 -6.83
CA GLY A 155 0.95 -15.43 -7.60
C GLY A 155 1.95 -14.30 -7.78
N ARG A 156 1.43 -13.08 -7.96
CA ARG A 156 2.25 -11.88 -8.13
C ARG A 156 1.68 -10.69 -7.38
N ILE A 157 2.53 -9.76 -7.00
CA ILE A 157 2.15 -8.55 -6.26
C ILE A 157 2.75 -7.33 -6.93
N LYS A 158 2.10 -6.18 -6.75
CA LYS A 158 2.66 -4.88 -7.10
C LYS A 158 2.61 -3.96 -5.88
N ILE A 159 3.69 -3.21 -5.70
CA ILE A 159 3.79 -2.11 -4.75
C ILE A 159 3.96 -0.84 -5.57
N ILE A 160 3.08 0.13 -5.36
CA ILE A 160 3.10 1.42 -6.05
C ILE A 160 3.45 2.48 -5.03
N LEU A 161 4.40 3.34 -5.36
CA LEU A 161 4.66 4.57 -4.62
C LEU A 161 4.31 5.75 -5.53
N PHE A 162 3.52 6.68 -5.04
CA PHE A 162 3.40 8.02 -5.63
C PHE A 162 4.38 8.93 -4.90
N TYR A 163 5.36 9.46 -5.64
CA TYR A 163 6.44 10.26 -5.08
C TYR A 163 6.68 11.48 -5.98
N LYS A 164 6.45 12.69 -5.44
CA LYS A 164 6.70 13.97 -6.12
C LYS A 164 6.09 14.07 -7.53
N GLY A 165 4.86 13.57 -7.68
CA GLY A 165 4.15 13.59 -8.96
C GLY A 165 4.52 12.47 -9.92
N GLU A 166 5.43 11.58 -9.55
CA GLU A 166 5.80 10.39 -10.32
C GLU A 166 5.28 9.11 -9.67
N LYS A 167 5.23 8.04 -10.46
CA LYS A 167 4.89 6.69 -9.97
C LYS A 167 6.10 5.78 -10.03
N VAL A 168 6.36 5.11 -8.93
CA VAL A 168 7.34 4.01 -8.83
C VAL A 168 6.56 2.72 -8.71
N VAL A 169 6.92 1.71 -9.51
CA VAL A 169 6.24 0.42 -9.53
C VAL A 169 7.25 -0.68 -9.25
N ILE A 170 7.09 -1.35 -8.10
CA ILE A 170 7.77 -2.60 -7.78
C ILE A 170 6.83 -3.75 -8.13
N ARG A 171 7.34 -4.74 -8.86
CA ARG A 171 6.65 -5.96 -9.25
C ARG A 171 7.39 -7.14 -8.63
N ALA A 172 6.66 -8.03 -7.98
CA ALA A 172 7.24 -9.31 -7.58
C ALA A 172 6.37 -10.48 -8.05
N ILE A 173 7.03 -11.56 -8.45
CA ILE A 173 6.47 -12.89 -8.70
C ILE A 173 7.11 -13.82 -7.70
N THR A 174 6.34 -14.77 -7.17
CA THR A 174 6.82 -15.70 -6.15
C THR A 174 6.58 -17.16 -6.54
N GLY A 175 7.33 -18.04 -5.88
CA GLY A 175 7.19 -19.49 -5.87
C GLY A 175 7.79 -20.06 -4.58
N ASP A 176 7.62 -21.37 -4.40
CA ASP A 176 8.11 -22.09 -3.22
C ASP A 176 9.64 -22.09 -3.18
N LEU A 177 10.27 -22.18 -4.34
CA LEU A 177 11.73 -22.17 -4.46
C LEU A 177 12.27 -20.74 -4.62
N ASP A 178 13.41 -20.45 -4.00
CA ASP A 178 14.04 -19.12 -4.09
C ASP A 178 14.31 -18.68 -5.54
N GLY A 179 14.67 -19.63 -6.42
CA GLY A 179 14.90 -19.37 -7.85
C GLY A 179 13.66 -19.02 -8.68
N GLU A 180 12.46 -19.25 -8.13
CA GLU A 180 11.18 -18.89 -8.76
C GLU A 180 10.75 -17.46 -8.40
N ARG A 181 11.42 -16.84 -7.42
CA ARG A 181 11.11 -15.50 -6.95
C ARG A 181 11.86 -14.47 -7.76
N SER A 182 11.17 -13.40 -8.12
CA SER A 182 11.75 -12.28 -8.84
C SER A 182 11.11 -10.98 -8.40
N THR A 183 11.92 -10.00 -8.03
CA THR A 183 11.47 -8.66 -7.62
C THR A 183 12.15 -7.61 -8.49
N THR A 184 11.35 -6.82 -9.22
CA THR A 184 11.83 -5.80 -10.15
C THR A 184 11.15 -4.45 -9.92
N ALA A 185 11.81 -3.36 -10.30
CA ALA A 185 11.25 -2.01 -10.19
C ALA A 185 11.44 -1.19 -11.49
N THR A 186 10.58 -0.18 -11.67
CA THR A 186 10.74 0.85 -12.71
C THR A 186 12.01 1.67 -12.50
N GLU A 187 12.50 2.35 -13.55
CA GLU A 187 13.71 3.15 -13.47
C GLU A 187 13.66 4.21 -12.35
N ASN A 188 12.50 4.85 -12.17
CA ASN A 188 12.30 5.88 -11.16
C ASN A 188 12.59 5.40 -9.73
N PHE A 189 12.51 4.09 -9.43
CA PHE A 189 12.92 3.54 -8.14
C PHE A 189 14.40 3.85 -7.83
N PHE A 190 15.26 3.68 -8.82
CA PHE A 190 16.71 3.82 -8.65
C PHE A 190 17.15 5.29 -8.55
N SER A 191 16.26 6.21 -8.91
CA SER A 191 16.45 7.65 -8.76
C SER A 191 15.88 8.20 -7.43
N LEU A 192 15.19 7.38 -6.64
CA LEU A 192 14.64 7.81 -5.35
C LEU A 192 15.77 8.12 -4.35
N PRO A 193 15.53 9.01 -3.36
CA PRO A 193 16.44 9.13 -2.23
C PRO A 193 16.64 7.79 -1.52
N VAL A 194 17.84 7.59 -0.98
CA VAL A 194 18.23 6.34 -0.29
C VAL A 194 17.26 6.00 0.84
N ALA A 195 16.76 7.00 1.57
CA ALA A 195 15.77 6.80 2.64
C ALA A 195 14.47 6.15 2.11
N VAL A 196 13.95 6.63 0.98
CA VAL A 196 12.72 6.11 0.35
C VAL A 196 12.95 4.71 -0.21
N GLN A 197 14.08 4.47 -0.88
CA GLN A 197 14.44 3.11 -1.33
C GLN A 197 14.52 2.14 -0.14
N THR A 198 15.18 2.55 0.94
CA THR A 198 15.33 1.75 2.16
C THR A 198 13.98 1.45 2.80
N HIS A 199 13.06 2.42 2.83
CA HIS A 199 11.71 2.23 3.36
C HIS A 199 10.95 1.16 2.57
N LEU A 200 10.96 1.23 1.23
CA LEU A 200 10.31 0.24 0.37
C LEU A 200 10.91 -1.16 0.54
N VAL A 201 12.23 -1.27 0.67
CA VAL A 201 12.92 -2.54 0.95
C VAL A 201 12.50 -3.11 2.30
N LYS A 202 12.49 -2.29 3.35
CA LYS A 202 12.04 -2.71 4.70
C LYS A 202 10.57 -3.12 4.71
N LYS A 203 9.72 -2.47 3.91
CA LYS A 203 8.32 -2.87 3.75
C LYS A 203 8.21 -4.28 3.16
N MET A 204 8.96 -4.58 2.10
CA MET A 204 9.00 -5.93 1.52
C MET A 204 9.57 -6.97 2.50
N GLU A 205 10.64 -6.64 3.20
CA GLU A 205 11.22 -7.49 4.26
C GLU A 205 10.20 -7.77 5.37
N GLY A 206 9.47 -6.76 5.82
CA GLY A 206 8.40 -6.90 6.82
C GLY A 206 7.28 -7.81 6.34
N MET A 207 6.79 -7.59 5.12
CA MET A 207 5.77 -8.46 4.50
C MET A 207 6.24 -9.91 4.36
N TYR A 208 7.51 -10.13 4.04
CA TYR A 208 8.10 -11.47 3.99
C TYR A 208 8.15 -12.13 5.36
N ARG A 209 8.69 -11.42 6.36
CA ARG A 209 8.79 -11.91 7.75
C ARG A 209 7.42 -12.24 8.34
N ASP A 210 6.42 -11.44 8.02
CA ASP A 210 5.06 -11.60 8.53
C ASP A 210 4.24 -12.62 7.71
N ASN A 211 4.90 -13.39 6.82
CA ASN A 211 4.33 -14.42 5.95
C ASN A 211 3.15 -13.92 5.09
N LEU A 212 3.23 -12.67 4.61
CA LEU A 212 2.22 -12.08 3.73
C LEU A 212 2.53 -12.35 2.25
N TYR A 213 3.81 -12.29 1.87
CA TYR A 213 4.23 -12.55 0.48
C TYR A 213 5.71 -12.94 0.38
N GLY A 214 6.01 -13.93 -0.48
CA GLY A 214 7.37 -14.37 -0.80
C GLY A 214 8.09 -13.40 -1.74
N PHE A 215 9.07 -12.65 -1.24
CA PHE A 215 9.91 -11.78 -2.07
C PHE A 215 11.25 -12.45 -2.40
N ASP A 216 11.89 -12.00 -3.48
CA ASP A 216 13.29 -12.37 -3.78
C ASP A 216 14.19 -11.70 -2.73
N ASN A 217 14.84 -12.51 -1.89
CA ASN A 217 15.70 -12.06 -0.81
C ASN A 217 17.19 -12.17 -1.15
N SER A 218 17.55 -12.62 -2.36
CA SER A 218 18.93 -12.85 -2.80
C SER A 218 19.80 -11.59 -2.73
N TYR A 219 19.18 -10.41 -2.78
CA TYR A 219 19.83 -9.10 -2.72
C TYR A 219 19.25 -8.23 -1.59
N LYS A 220 19.00 -8.84 -0.42
CA LYS A 220 18.42 -8.16 0.75
C LYS A 220 17.10 -7.45 0.39
N PHE A 221 16.24 -8.13 -0.36
CA PHE A 221 14.95 -7.63 -0.86
C PHE A 221 15.02 -6.42 -1.80
N ALA A 222 16.20 -5.93 -2.18
CA ALA A 222 16.32 -4.84 -3.13
C ALA A 222 15.84 -5.28 -4.53
N PRO A 223 14.95 -4.51 -5.17
CA PRO A 223 14.45 -4.87 -6.50
C PRO A 223 15.55 -4.67 -7.55
N LYS A 224 15.53 -5.53 -8.58
CA LYS A 224 16.36 -5.34 -9.77
C LYS A 224 15.69 -4.39 -10.76
N LYS A 225 16.47 -3.75 -11.63
CA LYS A 225 15.88 -2.94 -12.72
C LYS A 225 15.02 -3.85 -13.59
N SER A 226 13.78 -3.46 -13.86
CA SER A 226 12.94 -4.15 -14.84
C SER A 226 13.72 -4.20 -16.16
N LYS A 227 13.97 -5.38 -16.69
CA LYS A 227 14.37 -5.49 -18.10
C LYS A 227 13.18 -4.92 -18.88
N GLY A 228 13.40 -3.86 -19.65
CA GLY A 228 12.33 -3.28 -20.48
C GLY A 228 11.74 -4.39 -21.34
N ASN A 229 10.42 -4.56 -21.27
CA ASN A 229 9.69 -5.30 -22.29
C ASN A 229 9.41 -4.36 -23.45
#